data_AF-F6FVY3-F1
#
_entry.id   AF-F6FVY3-F1
#
_cell.length_a   1.000
_cell.length_b   1.000
_cell.length_c   1.000
_cell.angle_alpha   90.00
_cell.angle_beta   90.00
_cell.angle_gamma   90.00
#
_symmetry.space_group_name_H-M   'P 1'
#
loop_
_entity.id
_entity.type
_entity.pdbx_description
1 polymer ?
#
loop_
_entity_poly.entity_id
_entity_poly.type
_entity_poly.pdbx_seq_one_letter_code
_entity_poly.pdbx_strand_id
1 'polypeptide(L)'
;MILLDDTGLPPSADSGGAMLAVPEASLRVLWQAVGTEAPEREHDLAYTRFVLDAGDVADLDAAVVPVDDRGHFRIPRSGPHLLCRIPDSSETGRGARGCDLVDLPESGAVEATFGEGGFHAGVVEPD
;
A
#
# COMPACT_ATOMS: atom_id res chain seq x y z
N MET A 1 2.21 21.65 12.43
CA MET A 1 2.76 20.78 13.48
C MET A 1 3.46 19.65 12.75
N ILE A 2 4.79 19.68 12.66
CA ILE A 2 5.56 18.63 11.98
C ILE A 2 5.92 17.62 13.05
N LEU A 3 5.33 16.42 12.99
CA LEU A 3 5.74 15.31 13.83
C LEU A 3 7.08 14.82 13.28
N LEU A 4 8.14 15.14 14.02
CA LEU A 4 9.50 14.73 13.78
C LEU A 4 9.60 13.23 14.14
N ASP A 5 10.03 12.41 13.19
CA ASP A 5 10.42 11.01 13.41
C ASP A 5 11.46 10.92 14.55
N ASP A 6 11.08 10.35 15.69
CA ASP A 6 11.85 10.30 16.94
C ASP A 6 13.09 9.36 16.86
N THR A 7 13.39 8.80 15.68
CA THR A 7 14.63 8.02 15.45
C THR A 7 15.83 8.88 15.08
N GLY A 8 15.63 10.11 14.61
CA GLY A 8 16.70 11.01 14.15
C GLY A 8 17.48 10.50 12.93
N LEU A 9 17.00 9.44 12.28
CA LEU A 9 17.60 8.89 11.07
C LEU A 9 17.11 9.67 9.85
N PRO A 10 17.96 9.87 8.83
CA PRO A 10 17.50 10.41 7.56
C PRO A 10 16.51 9.43 6.90
N PRO A 11 15.52 9.93 6.14
CA PRO A 11 14.64 9.09 5.34
C PRO A 11 15.45 8.16 4.45
N SER A 12 15.09 6.88 4.43
CA SER A 12 15.69 5.86 3.59
C SER A 12 14.64 5.23 2.68
N ALA A 13 15.04 4.86 1.47
CA ALA A 13 14.16 4.12 0.56
C ALA A 13 13.76 2.76 1.16
N ASP A 14 12.46 2.45 1.15
CA ASP A 14 11.94 1.12 1.47
C ASP A 14 12.02 0.23 0.22
N SER A 15 13.17 -0.43 0.04
CA SER A 15 13.47 -1.27 -1.13
C SER A 15 12.86 -2.68 -1.06
N GLY A 16 12.64 -3.31 -2.22
CA GLY A 16 12.25 -4.72 -2.34
C GLY A 16 10.78 -5.02 -2.01
N GLY A 17 10.35 -6.26 -2.20
CA GLY A 17 8.95 -6.66 -2.03
C GLY A 17 8.04 -6.06 -3.10
N ALA A 18 6.84 -5.65 -2.74
CA ALA A 18 5.85 -5.10 -3.66
C ALA A 18 4.91 -4.06 -3.02
N MET A 19 4.18 -3.37 -3.89
CA MET A 19 2.96 -2.64 -3.57
C MET A 19 1.76 -3.42 -4.12
N LEU A 20 0.71 -3.52 -3.32
CA LEU A 20 -0.60 -3.98 -3.75
C LEU A 20 -1.46 -2.76 -4.08
N ALA A 21 -2.09 -2.74 -5.24
CA ALA A 21 -3.09 -1.75 -5.62
C ALA A 21 -4.42 -2.45 -5.85
N VAL A 22 -5.42 -2.15 -5.02
CA VAL A 22 -6.77 -2.72 -5.10
C VAL A 22 -7.75 -1.61 -5.47
N PRO A 23 -8.55 -1.72 -6.54
CA PRO A 23 -9.60 -0.74 -6.84
C PRO A 23 -10.56 -0.59 -5.67
N GLU A 24 -11.00 0.64 -5.37
CA GLU A 24 -11.91 0.90 -4.25
C GLU A 24 -13.20 0.06 -4.34
N ALA A 25 -13.70 -0.16 -5.56
CA ALA A 25 -14.86 -0.99 -5.83
C ALA A 25 -14.71 -2.46 -5.36
N SER A 26 -13.48 -2.95 -5.22
CA SER A 26 -13.16 -4.32 -4.83
C SER A 26 -12.92 -4.48 -3.32
N LEU A 27 -12.92 -3.40 -2.53
CA LEU A 27 -12.53 -3.48 -1.11
C LEU A 27 -13.45 -4.36 -0.27
N ARG A 28 -14.75 -4.38 -0.58
CA ARG A 28 -15.67 -5.30 0.10
C ARG A 28 -15.26 -6.76 -0.10
N VAL A 29 -14.85 -7.12 -1.31
CA VAL A 29 -14.41 -8.47 -1.65
C VAL A 29 -13.07 -8.77 -0.97
N LEU A 30 -12.15 -7.78 -0.95
CA LEU A 30 -10.86 -7.91 -0.26
C LEU A 30 -11.06 -8.29 1.21
N TRP A 31 -11.86 -7.51 1.95
CA TRP A 31 -12.07 -7.75 3.38
C TRP A 31 -12.74 -9.09 3.65
N GLN A 32 -13.65 -9.52 2.77
CA GLN A 32 -14.24 -10.86 2.84
C GLN A 32 -13.21 -11.97 2.62
N ALA A 33 -12.32 -11.81 1.63
CA ALA A 33 -11.31 -12.81 1.28
C ALA A 33 -10.28 -13.00 2.41
N VAL A 34 -9.81 -11.89 2.99
CA VAL A 34 -8.78 -11.95 4.05
C VAL A 34 -9.37 -12.30 5.43
N GLY A 35 -10.69 -12.46 5.52
CA GLY A 35 -11.38 -12.85 6.76
C GLY A 35 -11.32 -11.81 7.87
N THR A 36 -11.07 -10.53 7.53
CA THR A 36 -11.03 -9.43 8.50
C THR A 36 -12.16 -8.45 8.23
N GLU A 37 -12.64 -7.78 9.27
CA GLU A 37 -13.55 -6.65 9.09
C GLU A 37 -12.80 -5.48 8.45
N ALA A 38 -13.50 -4.72 7.61
CA ALA A 38 -12.98 -3.47 7.06
C ALA A 38 -12.71 -2.50 8.21
N PRO A 39 -11.57 -1.77 8.20
CA PRO A 39 -11.33 -0.75 9.22
C PRO A 39 -12.45 0.31 9.19
N GLU A 40 -12.96 0.68 10.37
CA GLU A 40 -14.07 1.64 10.48
C GLU A 40 -13.64 3.06 10.16
N ARG A 41 -12.37 3.40 10.41
CA ARG A 41 -11.78 4.72 10.13
C ARG A 41 -10.67 4.56 9.11
N GLU A 42 -10.57 5.52 8.20
CA GLU A 42 -9.51 5.57 7.20
C GLU A 42 -8.11 5.53 7.83
N HIS A 43 -7.91 6.24 8.95
CA HIS A 43 -6.62 6.23 9.67
C HIS A 43 -6.20 4.84 10.18
N ASP A 44 -7.14 3.93 10.39
CA ASP A 44 -6.85 2.56 10.85
C ASP A 44 -6.24 1.72 9.71
N LEU A 45 -6.39 2.14 8.43
CA LEU A 45 -5.74 1.50 7.28
C LEU A 45 -4.22 1.58 7.38
N ALA A 46 -3.68 2.68 7.89
CA ALA A 46 -2.24 2.94 8.00
C ALA A 46 -1.49 1.85 8.81
N TYR A 47 -2.20 1.13 9.68
CA TYR A 47 -1.64 0.08 10.56
C TYR A 47 -2.17 -1.32 10.26
N THR A 48 -3.02 -1.45 9.23
CA THR A 48 -3.69 -2.72 8.88
C THR A 48 -2.67 -3.79 8.47
N ARG A 49 -2.95 -5.06 8.81
CA ARG A 49 -2.16 -6.22 8.40
C ARG A 49 -3.06 -7.38 8.01
N PHE A 50 -2.78 -8.02 6.89
CA PHE A 50 -3.49 -9.21 6.44
C PHE A 50 -2.62 -10.04 5.50
N VAL A 51 -3.03 -11.28 5.25
CA VAL A 51 -2.39 -12.16 4.28
C VAL A 51 -3.34 -12.32 3.09
N LEU A 52 -2.81 -12.14 1.88
CA LEU A 52 -3.52 -12.45 0.65
C LEU A 52 -3.03 -13.78 0.09
N ASP A 53 -3.95 -14.70 -0.14
CA ASP A 53 -3.65 -15.89 -0.91
C ASP A 53 -3.57 -15.54 -2.40
N ALA A 54 -2.75 -16.29 -3.15
CA ALA A 54 -2.52 -16.03 -4.56
C ALA A 54 -3.82 -16.14 -5.41
N GLY A 55 -4.80 -16.91 -4.93
CA GLY A 55 -6.12 -17.02 -5.56
C GLY A 55 -6.96 -15.75 -5.44
N ASP A 56 -6.89 -15.05 -4.31
CA ASP A 56 -7.74 -13.90 -4.02
C ASP A 56 -7.38 -12.68 -4.88
N VAL A 57 -6.10 -12.53 -5.25
CA VAL A 57 -5.62 -11.40 -6.06
C VAL A 57 -6.30 -11.34 -7.42
N ALA A 58 -6.61 -12.51 -8.02
CA ALA A 58 -7.24 -12.57 -9.34
C ALA A 58 -8.69 -12.07 -9.33
N ASP A 59 -9.42 -12.30 -8.24
CA ASP A 59 -10.84 -11.92 -8.11
C ASP A 59 -11.04 -10.44 -7.76
N LEU A 60 -9.97 -9.75 -7.34
CA LEU A 60 -10.00 -8.36 -6.87
C LEU A 60 -9.72 -7.30 -7.94
N ASP A 61 -9.40 -7.71 -9.18
CA ASP A 61 -8.74 -6.85 -10.20
C ASP A 61 -7.54 -6.07 -9.62
N ALA A 62 -6.87 -6.67 -8.63
CA ALA A 62 -5.76 -6.05 -7.95
C ALA A 62 -4.47 -6.17 -8.77
N ALA A 63 -3.60 -5.18 -8.64
CA ALA A 63 -2.24 -5.22 -9.18
C ALA A 63 -1.23 -5.41 -8.05
N VAL A 64 -0.32 -6.37 -8.22
CA VAL A 64 0.87 -6.49 -7.36
C VAL A 64 2.06 -6.01 -8.14
N VAL A 65 2.61 -4.86 -7.76
CA VAL A 65 3.70 -4.20 -8.49
C VAL A 65 5.00 -4.29 -7.67
N PRO A 66 6.09 -4.80 -8.24
CA PRO A 66 7.34 -4.94 -7.51
C PRO A 66 7.93 -3.57 -7.17
N VAL A 67 8.56 -3.48 -6.01
CA VAL A 67 9.38 -2.33 -5.60
C VAL A 67 10.83 -2.69 -5.85
N ASP A 68 11.56 -1.82 -6.56
CA ASP A 68 12.96 -2.06 -6.90
C ASP A 68 13.91 -1.88 -5.71
N ASP A 69 15.20 -2.09 -5.94
CA ASP A 69 16.28 -1.94 -4.95
C ASP A 69 16.48 -0.49 -4.48
N ARG A 70 15.81 0.47 -5.12
CA ARG A 70 15.84 1.91 -4.81
C ARG A 70 14.51 2.41 -4.27
N GLY A 71 13.55 1.53 -4.01
CA GLY A 71 12.22 1.91 -3.50
C GLY A 71 11.26 2.45 -4.56
N HIS A 72 11.58 2.34 -5.85
CA HIS A 72 10.67 2.77 -6.91
C HIS A 72 9.72 1.65 -7.33
N PHE A 73 8.53 2.05 -7.76
CA PHE A 73 7.51 1.16 -8.31
C PHE A 73 6.74 1.86 -9.43
N ARG A 74 5.98 1.10 -10.22
CA ARG A 74 5.13 1.63 -11.29
C ARG A 74 3.75 0.98 -11.22
N ILE A 75 2.72 1.80 -11.06
CA ILE A 75 1.33 1.35 -11.00
C ILE A 75 0.67 1.61 -12.37
N PRO A 76 0.29 0.58 -13.13
CA PRO A 76 -0.34 0.75 -14.44
C PRO A 76 -1.87 0.92 -14.33
N ARG A 77 -2.35 1.65 -13.32
CA ARG A 77 -3.78 1.84 -12.98
C ARG A 77 -4.03 3.29 -12.57
N SER A 78 -5.27 3.74 -12.73
CA SER A 78 -5.74 5.10 -12.38
C SER A 78 -7.12 5.05 -11.71
N GLY A 79 -7.49 6.11 -10.99
CA GLY A 79 -8.71 6.21 -10.18
C GLY A 79 -8.50 5.80 -8.73
N PRO A 80 -9.58 5.67 -7.93
CA PRO A 80 -9.49 5.41 -6.50
C PRO A 80 -9.04 3.98 -6.21
N HIS A 81 -7.94 3.86 -5.48
CA HIS A 81 -7.33 2.60 -5.10
C HIS A 81 -6.90 2.61 -3.64
N LEU A 82 -6.97 1.44 -3.00
CA LEU A 82 -6.23 1.14 -1.79
C LEU A 82 -4.83 0.67 -2.19
N LEU A 83 -3.81 1.38 -1.73
CA LEU A 83 -2.42 0.94 -1.82
C LEU A 83 -2.00 0.31 -0.51
N CYS A 84 -1.37 -0.86 -0.56
CA CYS A 84 -0.79 -1.51 0.61
C CYS A 84 0.65 -1.94 0.35
N ARG A 85 1.49 -1.93 1.39
CA ARG A 85 2.87 -2.42 1.29
C ARG A 85 2.94 -3.93 1.53
N ILE A 86 3.53 -4.68 0.60
CA ILE A 86 3.89 -6.08 0.78
C ILE A 86 5.41 -6.16 0.96
N PRO A 87 5.94 -6.22 2.20
CA PRO A 87 7.38 -6.28 2.43
C PRO A 87 8.01 -7.51 1.76
N ASP A 88 9.31 -7.41 1.49
CA ASP A 88 10.11 -8.55 1.06
C ASP A 88 10.24 -9.55 2.23
N SER A 89 9.33 -10.51 2.33
CA SER A 89 9.41 -11.58 3.31
C SER A 89 9.49 -12.94 2.61
N SER A 90 10.38 -13.79 3.11
CA SER A 90 10.57 -15.17 2.65
C SER A 90 9.52 -16.15 3.19
N GLU A 91 8.49 -15.66 3.89
CA GLU A 91 7.47 -16.50 4.51
C GLU A 91 6.32 -16.80 3.54
N THR A 92 5.78 -18.00 3.63
CA THR A 92 4.70 -18.52 2.78
C THR A 92 3.43 -17.66 2.92
N GLY A 93 3.25 -16.70 2.01
CA GLY A 93 2.07 -15.84 1.89
C GLY A 93 2.45 -14.38 1.59
N ARG A 94 1.68 -13.68 0.75
CA ARG A 94 1.90 -12.25 0.49
C ARG A 94 1.25 -11.45 1.61
N GLY A 95 1.95 -11.31 2.74
CA GLY A 95 1.50 -10.48 3.86
C GLY A 95 1.54 -9.00 3.45
N ALA A 96 0.38 -8.34 3.43
CA ALA A 96 0.29 -6.90 3.29
C ALA A 96 0.30 -6.23 4.67
N ARG A 97 0.95 -5.07 4.77
CA ARG A 97 0.98 -4.23 5.97
C ARG A 97 0.87 -2.77 5.57
N GLY A 98 0.11 -2.00 6.32
CA GLY A 98 -0.08 -0.56 6.11
C GLY A 98 -0.70 -0.27 4.76
N CYS A 99 -1.87 0.35 4.79
CA CYS A 99 -2.59 0.72 3.58
C CYS A 99 -3.05 2.16 3.64
N ASP A 100 -3.29 2.74 2.47
CA ASP A 100 -3.88 4.07 2.33
C ASP A 100 -4.73 4.16 1.06
N LEU A 101 -5.77 4.99 1.11
CA LEU A 101 -6.62 5.28 -0.04
C LEU A 101 -6.04 6.45 -0.82
N VAL A 102 -5.89 6.25 -2.13
CA VAL A 102 -5.36 7.28 -3.03
C VAL A 102 -6.13 7.28 -4.34
N ASP A 103 -6.41 8.47 -4.85
CA ASP A 103 -6.91 8.65 -6.21
C ASP A 103 -5.73 8.73 -7.18
N LEU A 104 -5.45 7.63 -7.88
CA LEU A 104 -4.30 7.51 -8.77
C LEU A 104 -4.53 8.31 -10.05
N PRO A 105 -3.63 9.23 -10.42
CA PRO A 105 -3.79 10.01 -11.64
C PRO A 105 -3.54 9.14 -12.89
N GLU A 106 -4.08 9.54 -14.04
CA GLU A 106 -3.76 8.90 -15.33
C GLU A 106 -2.27 8.98 -15.67
N SER A 107 -1.60 10.04 -15.19
CA SER A 107 -0.16 10.22 -15.28
C SER A 107 0.31 11.11 -14.13
N GLY A 108 1.46 10.81 -13.56
CA GLY A 108 2.03 11.57 -12.44
C GLY A 108 2.94 10.70 -11.59
N ALA A 109 3.26 11.20 -10.40
CA ALA A 109 4.01 10.46 -9.41
C ALA A 109 3.16 10.30 -8.14
N VAL A 110 3.39 9.18 -7.46
CA VAL A 110 2.80 8.86 -6.15
C VAL A 110 3.96 8.58 -5.23
N GLU A 111 3.93 9.18 -4.05
CA GLU A 111 4.84 8.87 -2.96
C GLU A 111 4.13 7.95 -1.97
N ALA A 112 4.86 6.95 -1.47
CA ALA A 112 4.42 6.10 -0.39
C ALA A 112 5.47 6.13 0.72
N THR A 113 5.04 6.39 1.95
CA THR A 113 5.92 6.48 3.11
C THR A 113 5.43 5.57 4.22
N PHE A 114 6.36 5.15 5.08
CA PHE A 114 6.07 4.33 6.25
C PHE A 114 6.85 4.90 7.44
N GLY A 115 6.14 5.31 8.50
CA GLY A 115 6.75 5.87 9.69
C GLY A 115 5.94 5.56 10.95
N GLU A 116 6.14 6.36 12.00
CA GLU A 116 5.42 6.19 13.28
C GLU A 116 3.90 6.35 13.12
N GLY A 117 3.47 7.20 12.17
CA GLY A 117 2.07 7.39 11.80
C GLY A 117 1.48 6.26 10.95
N GLY A 118 2.25 5.20 10.69
CA GLY A 118 1.88 4.10 9.80
C GLY A 118 2.23 4.39 8.34
N PHE A 119 1.57 3.65 7.45
CA PHE A 119 1.70 3.82 6.00
C PHE A 119 0.87 5.00 5.51
N HIS A 120 1.42 5.76 4.57
CA HIS A 120 0.73 6.82 3.86
C HIS A 120 1.07 6.76 2.38
N ALA A 121 0.10 7.06 1.51
CA ALA A 121 0.34 7.24 0.08
C ALA A 121 -0.41 8.45 -0.47
N GLY A 122 0.26 9.20 -1.35
CA GLY A 122 -0.32 10.42 -1.91
C GLY A 122 0.26 10.77 -3.27
N VAL A 123 -0.52 11.47 -4.08
CA VAL A 123 -0.04 12.04 -5.35
C VAL A 123 0.91 13.19 -5.03
N VAL A 124 2.07 13.20 -5.68
CA VAL A 124 3.02 14.30 -5.62
C VAL A 124 2.92 15.12 -6.90
N GLU A 125 2.72 16.43 -6.74
CA GLU A 125 2.75 17.35 -7.87
C GLU A 125 4.20 17.46 -8.39
N PRO A 126 4.43 17.40 -9.71
CA PRO A 126 5.76 17.66 -10.26
C PRO A 126 6.12 19.15 -10.04
N ASP A 127 7.28 19.39 -9.42
CA ASP A 127 7.90 20.73 -9.31
C ASP A 127 8.15 21.40 -10.68
#